data_AF-L5JRE6-F1
#
_entry.id   AF-L5JRE6-F1
#
_cell.length_a   1.000
_cell.length_b   1.000
_cell.length_c   1.000
_cell.angle_alpha   90.00
_cell.angle_beta   90.00
_cell.angle_gamma   90.00
#
_symmetry.space_group_name_H-M   'P 1'
#
loop_
_entity.id
_entity.type
_entity.pdbx_description
1 polymer ?
#
loop_
_entity_poly.entity_id
_entity_poly.type
_entity_poly.pdbx_seq_one_letter_code
_entity_poly.pdbx_strand_id
1 'polypeptide(L)'
;MIKETELLQVILPLLMPNDQCDTTKNQVVVNPTNMVLGAKHLIGWRLEDAVVQLDMKHWSFMVVDDVSRPKVQVEYKGETKSFYPEEVSSMILAKMKKITEICLEKTVTNAVFTVSAYFSDSQHQATKDAGTTAGLNVFRIINEPNAAAIAYHLGRKIRPKRNMLILIGSDQFEELNSDLFYVTLDHVDKALQDAKLDKSKIRDIVLVDSSTWIPKIQKLLQDFFNGKKLNKSINSDEAVAYGATVQAAMLSGDKSENVHDLLLLGFTPFSLGIETAGGAMTVLIKHNTIVPTTQI
;
A
#
# COMPACT_ATOMS: atom_id res chain seq x y z
N MET A 1 21.22 -8.76 -15.45
CA MET A 1 21.05 -7.82 -14.32
C MET A 1 21.46 -6.45 -14.80
N ILE A 2 20.50 -5.54 -14.96
CA ILE A 2 20.77 -4.12 -15.19
C ILE A 2 21.42 -3.59 -13.90
N LYS A 3 22.52 -2.84 -13.98
CA LYS A 3 23.19 -2.35 -12.77
C LYS A 3 22.24 -1.38 -12.05
N GLU A 4 22.16 -1.40 -10.72
CA GLU A 4 21.31 -0.50 -9.90
C GLU A 4 21.43 0.98 -10.30
N THR A 5 22.62 1.39 -10.75
CA THR A 5 22.93 2.72 -11.28
C THR A 5 22.25 3.03 -12.62
N GLU A 6 22.05 2.04 -13.49
CA GLU A 6 21.33 2.17 -14.76
C GLU A 6 19.81 2.20 -14.55
N LEU A 7 19.28 1.41 -13.61
CA LEU A 7 17.86 1.39 -13.22
C LEU A 7 17.41 2.77 -12.69
N LEU A 8 18.21 3.38 -11.80
CA LEU A 8 17.96 4.71 -11.26
C LEU A 8 18.03 5.82 -12.33
N GLN A 9 18.88 5.68 -13.34
CA GLN A 9 18.95 6.68 -14.42
C GLN A 9 17.75 6.63 -15.37
N VAL A 10 17.15 5.45 -15.57
CA VAL A 10 16.09 5.23 -16.57
C VAL A 10 14.76 5.80 -16.12
N ILE A 11 14.28 5.39 -14.94
CA ILE A 11 12.91 5.70 -14.53
C ILE A 11 12.85 6.90 -13.58
N LEU A 12 13.90 7.20 -12.81
CA LEU A 12 13.83 8.32 -11.86
C LEU A 12 13.55 9.67 -12.55
N PRO A 13 14.14 10.01 -13.72
CA PRO A 13 13.76 11.22 -14.44
C PRO A 13 12.34 11.18 -15.03
N LEU A 14 11.81 9.97 -15.32
CA LEU A 14 10.45 9.74 -15.81
C LEU A 14 9.40 9.75 -14.68
N LEU A 15 9.83 9.46 -13.44
CA LEU A 15 9.02 9.43 -12.22
C LEU A 15 9.15 10.67 -11.35
N MET A 16 10.26 11.44 -11.44
CA MET A 16 10.52 12.76 -10.80
C MET A 16 11.66 13.55 -11.51
N PRO A 17 11.39 14.52 -12.41
CA PRO A 17 12.38 15.09 -13.32
C PRO A 17 13.27 16.17 -12.68
N ASN A 18 13.02 16.56 -11.43
CA ASN A 18 13.89 17.41 -10.62
C ASN A 18 13.68 17.03 -9.14
N ASP A 19 14.56 17.44 -8.23
CA ASP A 19 14.53 17.14 -6.77
C ASP A 19 13.27 17.62 -6.00
N GLN A 20 12.18 17.90 -6.70
CA GLN A 20 10.85 18.21 -6.19
C GLN A 20 9.80 17.30 -6.85
N CYS A 21 9.10 16.52 -6.01
CA CYS A 21 7.99 15.62 -6.34
C CYS A 21 6.92 16.24 -7.27
N ASP A 22 6.73 17.57 -7.24
CA ASP A 22 5.74 18.28 -8.06
C ASP A 22 6.09 18.39 -9.55
N THR A 23 7.37 18.34 -9.93
CA THR A 23 7.78 18.54 -11.33
C THR A 23 7.41 17.37 -12.25
N THR A 24 7.10 16.21 -11.69
CA THR A 24 6.74 15.01 -12.47
C THR A 24 5.34 15.02 -13.01
N LYS A 25 4.38 15.56 -12.24
CA LYS A 25 2.98 15.58 -12.67
C LYS A 25 2.82 16.37 -13.98
N ASN A 26 3.66 17.38 -14.18
CA ASN A 26 3.72 18.15 -15.42
C ASN A 26 4.29 17.35 -16.60
N GLN A 27 5.16 16.36 -16.36
CA GLN A 27 5.68 15.49 -17.43
C GLN A 27 4.74 14.36 -17.82
N VAL A 28 3.75 13.97 -17.00
CA VAL A 28 2.69 13.02 -17.41
C VAL A 28 2.02 13.51 -18.69
N VAL A 29 1.76 14.81 -18.78
CA VAL A 29 1.09 15.43 -19.94
C VAL A 29 2.01 15.48 -21.16
N VAL A 30 3.33 15.56 -20.94
CA VAL A 30 4.34 15.75 -22.00
C VAL A 30 4.90 14.41 -22.51
N ASN A 31 4.97 13.39 -21.67
CA ASN A 31 5.52 12.07 -21.99
C ASN A 31 4.72 10.93 -21.31
N PRO A 32 3.42 10.78 -21.64
CA PRO A 32 2.52 9.86 -20.94
C PRO A 32 2.90 8.39 -21.09
N THR A 33 3.48 8.00 -22.23
CA THR A 33 3.79 6.60 -22.54
C THR A 33 5.00 6.06 -21.79
N ASN A 34 5.90 6.94 -21.33
CA ASN A 34 7.08 6.57 -20.57
C ASN A 34 6.94 6.87 -19.07
N MET A 35 5.81 7.44 -18.65
CA MET A 35 5.55 7.73 -17.25
C MET A 35 4.76 6.60 -16.60
N VAL A 36 5.46 5.78 -15.81
CA VAL A 36 4.87 4.62 -15.15
C VAL A 36 4.21 5.03 -13.84
N LEU A 37 2.89 4.95 -13.76
CA LEU A 37 2.13 5.18 -12.54
C LEU A 37 1.39 3.90 -12.13
N GLY A 38 1.12 3.73 -10.84
CA GLY A 38 0.31 2.59 -10.39
C GLY A 38 1.01 1.23 -10.46
N ALA A 39 2.34 1.16 -10.50
CA ALA A 39 3.09 -0.11 -10.54
C ALA A 39 2.72 -1.08 -9.38
N LYS A 40 2.23 -0.56 -8.24
CA LYS A 40 1.67 -1.35 -7.13
C LYS A 40 0.51 -2.25 -7.57
N HIS A 41 -0.25 -1.88 -8.60
CA HIS A 41 -1.35 -2.68 -9.14
C HIS A 41 -0.88 -3.89 -9.96
N LEU A 42 0.38 -3.91 -10.40
CA LEU A 42 0.98 -5.02 -11.15
C LEU A 42 1.81 -5.96 -10.27
N ILE A 43 2.23 -5.49 -9.10
CA ILE A 43 3.16 -6.24 -8.25
C ILE A 43 2.56 -7.58 -7.84
N GLY A 44 3.33 -8.66 -8.00
CA GLY A 44 2.94 -10.03 -7.62
C GLY A 44 1.76 -10.66 -8.37
N TRP A 45 1.18 -9.97 -9.36
CA TRP A 45 0.11 -10.49 -10.22
C TRP A 45 0.67 -11.15 -11.48
N ARG A 46 -0.16 -11.97 -12.13
CA ARG A 46 0.07 -12.48 -13.47
C ARG A 46 -0.58 -11.57 -14.50
N LEU A 47 -0.03 -11.56 -15.71
CA LEU A 47 -0.57 -10.73 -16.78
C LEU A 47 -2.01 -11.14 -17.12
N GLU A 48 -2.31 -12.43 -17.08
CA GLU A 48 -3.63 -13.00 -17.40
C GLU A 48 -4.71 -12.71 -16.34
N ASP A 49 -4.33 -12.22 -15.16
CA ASP A 49 -5.29 -11.95 -14.09
C ASP A 49 -6.29 -10.86 -14.53
N ALA A 50 -7.58 -11.11 -14.29
CA ALA A 50 -8.66 -10.24 -14.76
C ALA A 50 -8.51 -8.79 -14.27
N VAL A 51 -7.99 -8.60 -13.05
CA VAL A 51 -7.71 -7.28 -12.46
C VAL A 51 -6.63 -6.55 -13.28
N VAL A 52 -5.55 -7.23 -13.65
CA VAL A 52 -4.48 -6.64 -14.46
C VAL A 52 -4.99 -6.30 -15.87
N GLN A 53 -5.74 -7.19 -16.49
CA GLN A 53 -6.34 -6.96 -17.81
C GLN A 53 -7.33 -5.79 -17.83
N LEU A 54 -8.04 -5.56 -16.71
CA LEU A 54 -8.92 -4.40 -16.56
C LEU A 54 -8.10 -3.11 -16.40
N ASP A 55 -7.15 -3.10 -15.47
CA ASP A 55 -6.34 -1.91 -15.15
C ASP A 55 -5.49 -1.46 -16.35
N MET A 56 -4.98 -2.39 -17.16
CA MET A 56 -4.22 -2.11 -18.38
C MET A 56 -4.98 -1.25 -19.40
N LYS A 57 -6.32 -1.26 -19.38
CA LYS A 57 -7.14 -0.43 -20.28
C LYS A 57 -7.08 1.06 -19.94
N HIS A 58 -6.62 1.40 -18.74
CA HIS A 58 -6.59 2.75 -18.21
C HIS A 58 -5.18 3.35 -18.15
N TRP A 59 -4.14 2.56 -18.41
CA TRP A 59 -2.76 3.02 -18.38
C TRP A 59 -2.28 3.57 -19.72
N SER A 60 -1.46 4.61 -19.64
CA SER A 60 -0.82 5.22 -20.81
C SER A 60 0.49 4.53 -21.21
N PHE A 61 1.11 3.79 -20.29
CA PHE A 61 2.35 3.04 -20.54
C PHE A 61 2.06 1.60 -20.98
N MET A 62 3.00 0.98 -21.67
CA MET A 62 2.85 -0.37 -22.17
C MET A 62 3.22 -1.43 -21.13
N VAL A 63 2.44 -2.51 -21.10
CA VAL A 63 2.74 -3.71 -20.33
C VAL A 63 2.88 -4.88 -21.29
N VAL A 64 3.99 -5.60 -21.21
CA VAL A 64 4.32 -6.76 -22.04
C VAL A 64 4.39 -8.02 -21.19
N ASP A 65 4.13 -9.18 -21.81
CA ASP A 65 4.24 -10.47 -21.15
C ASP A 65 5.68 -10.96 -21.12
N ASP A 66 6.06 -11.53 -19.99
CA ASP A 66 7.28 -12.32 -19.85
C ASP A 66 6.98 -13.55 -18.99
N VAL A 67 6.63 -14.65 -19.67
CA VAL A 67 6.28 -15.93 -19.03
C VAL A 67 5.15 -15.73 -18.01
N SER A 68 4.02 -15.17 -18.47
CA SER A 68 2.84 -14.85 -17.66
C SER A 68 3.04 -13.78 -16.59
N ARG A 69 4.23 -13.16 -16.49
CA ARG A 69 4.51 -12.06 -15.57
C ARG A 69 4.47 -10.73 -16.33
N PRO A 70 3.76 -9.72 -15.81
CA PRO A 70 3.72 -8.41 -16.45
C PRO A 70 5.08 -7.71 -16.33
N LYS A 71 5.55 -7.09 -17.43
CA LYS A 71 6.65 -6.14 -17.45
C LYS A 71 6.19 -4.80 -18.00
N VAL A 72 6.58 -3.72 -17.35
CA VAL A 72 6.37 -2.38 -17.88
C VAL A 72 7.44 -2.09 -18.91
N GLN A 73 7.04 -1.67 -20.11
CA GLN A 73 7.93 -1.32 -21.21
C GLN A 73 7.93 0.21 -21.42
N VAL A 74 9.13 0.79 -21.45
CA VAL A 74 9.36 2.23 -21.66
C VAL A 74 10.50 2.45 -22.65
N GLU A 75 10.48 3.58 -23.33
CA GLU A 75 11.60 4.05 -24.14
C GLU A 75 12.47 5.00 -23.32
N TYR A 76 13.77 4.73 -23.29
CA TYR A 76 14.73 5.57 -22.58
C TYR A 76 16.04 5.71 -23.35
N LYS A 77 16.44 6.94 -23.63
CA LYS A 77 17.63 7.28 -24.44
C LYS A 77 17.66 6.57 -25.80
N GLY A 78 16.50 6.41 -26.44
CA GLY A 78 16.36 5.75 -27.74
C GLY A 78 16.41 4.21 -27.69
N GLU A 79 16.43 3.62 -26.49
CA GLU A 79 16.37 2.17 -26.29
C GLU A 79 15.07 1.77 -25.61
N THR A 80 14.44 0.70 -26.10
CA THR A 80 13.31 0.07 -25.41
C THR A 80 13.82 -0.73 -24.24
N LYS A 81 13.33 -0.42 -23.04
CA LYS A 81 13.64 -1.14 -21.80
C LYS A 81 12.36 -1.72 -21.21
N SER A 82 12.49 -2.87 -20.56
CA SER A 82 11.39 -3.53 -19.86
C SER A 82 11.80 -3.84 -18.43
N PHE A 83 10.86 -3.63 -17.50
CA PHE A 83 11.10 -3.75 -16.07
C PHE A 83 9.96 -4.51 -15.41
N TYR A 84 10.28 -5.38 -14.46
CA TYR A 84 9.27 -5.96 -13.60
C TYR A 84 8.70 -4.90 -12.63
N PRO A 85 7.45 -5.05 -12.16
CA PRO A 85 6.83 -4.12 -11.21
C PRO A 85 7.63 -3.91 -9.92
N GLU A 86 8.30 -4.97 -9.43
CA GLU A 86 9.18 -4.88 -8.27
C GLU A 86 10.45 -4.05 -8.54
N GLU A 87 10.97 -4.04 -9.77
CA GLU A 87 12.12 -3.19 -10.16
C GLU A 87 11.69 -1.71 -10.26
N VAL A 88 10.48 -1.44 -10.77
CA VAL A 88 9.93 -0.09 -10.76
C VAL A 88 9.73 0.40 -9.31
N SER A 89 9.21 -0.48 -8.46
CA SER A 89 9.01 -0.18 -7.04
C SER A 89 10.34 0.03 -6.30
N SER A 90 11.38 -0.76 -6.62
CA SER A 90 12.70 -0.62 -6.01
C SER A 90 13.35 0.73 -6.31
N MET A 91 13.09 1.31 -7.48
CA MET A 91 13.59 2.65 -7.82
C MET A 91 12.95 3.75 -6.97
N ILE A 92 11.63 3.65 -6.72
CA ILE A 92 10.92 4.55 -5.81
C ILE A 92 11.52 4.44 -4.41
N LEU A 93 11.72 3.21 -3.94
CA LEU A 93 12.31 2.92 -2.63
C LEU A 93 13.75 3.42 -2.51
N ALA A 94 14.57 3.25 -3.54
CA ALA A 94 15.94 3.74 -3.57
C ALA A 94 15.99 5.28 -3.52
N LYS A 95 15.06 6.00 -4.17
CA LYS A 95 14.94 7.46 -4.02
C LYS A 95 14.51 7.84 -2.61
N MET A 96 13.52 7.16 -2.03
CA MET A 96 13.08 7.41 -0.65
C MET A 96 14.20 7.17 0.37
N LYS A 97 14.97 6.09 0.18
CA LYS A 97 16.20 5.82 0.94
C LYS A 97 17.17 7.00 0.83
N LYS A 98 17.51 7.44 -0.39
CA LYS A 98 18.43 8.56 -0.61
C LYS A 98 17.96 9.86 0.04
N ILE A 99 16.66 10.20 -0.06
CA ILE A 99 16.09 11.38 0.61
C ILE A 99 16.26 11.25 2.14
N THR A 100 15.96 10.07 2.68
CA THR A 100 16.09 9.80 4.12
C THR A 100 17.55 9.88 4.57
N GLU A 101 18.49 9.34 3.80
CA GLU A 101 19.93 9.40 4.10
C GLU A 101 20.45 10.84 4.13
N ILE A 102 19.97 11.69 3.22
CA ILE A 102 20.28 13.12 3.21
C ILE A 102 19.70 13.80 4.45
N CYS A 103 18.43 13.54 4.79
CA CYS A 103 17.78 14.15 5.95
C CYS A 103 18.37 13.72 7.30
N LEU A 104 18.86 12.47 7.41
CA LEU A 104 19.43 11.92 8.63
C LEU A 104 20.96 12.07 8.70
N GLU A 105 21.60 12.49 7.60
CA GLU A 105 23.05 12.51 7.42
C GLU A 105 23.72 11.15 7.75
N LYS A 106 23.02 10.05 7.45
CA LYS A 106 23.43 8.68 7.80
C LYS A 106 22.96 7.71 6.73
N THR A 107 23.69 6.61 6.58
CA THR A 107 23.27 5.51 5.70
C THR A 107 22.06 4.77 6.29
N VAL A 108 21.11 4.42 5.44
CA VAL A 108 19.90 3.70 5.83
C VAL A 108 19.98 2.30 5.28
N THR A 109 20.06 1.31 6.17
CA THR A 109 20.24 -0.10 5.79
C THR A 109 19.00 -0.93 6.06
N ASN A 110 18.28 -0.66 7.15
CA ASN A 110 17.13 -1.45 7.58
C ASN A 110 15.83 -0.66 7.40
N ALA A 111 14.78 -1.32 6.93
CA ALA A 111 13.47 -0.70 6.75
C ALA A 111 12.32 -1.68 7.05
N VAL A 112 11.22 -1.12 7.55
CA VAL A 112 9.92 -1.79 7.64
C VAL A 112 9.05 -1.27 6.51
N PHE A 113 8.36 -2.17 5.84
CA PHE A 113 7.52 -1.88 4.68
C PHE A 113 6.06 -2.11 5.03
N THR A 114 5.17 -1.33 4.42
CA THR A 114 3.74 -1.50 4.56
C THR A 114 3.12 -2.05 3.29
N VAL A 115 2.17 -2.97 3.42
CA VAL A 115 1.38 -3.51 2.30
C VAL A 115 -0.09 -3.54 2.66
N SER A 116 -0.95 -3.61 1.65
CA SER A 116 -2.38 -3.69 1.87
C SER A 116 -2.73 -5.04 2.51
N ALA A 117 -3.69 -5.07 3.42
CA ALA A 117 -3.97 -6.26 4.23
C ALA A 117 -4.35 -7.51 3.43
N TYR A 118 -4.88 -7.33 2.22
CA TYR A 118 -5.29 -8.40 1.31
C TYR A 118 -4.23 -8.74 0.27
N PHE A 119 -2.99 -8.29 0.44
CA PHE A 119 -1.90 -8.75 -0.42
C PHE A 119 -1.71 -10.26 -0.25
N SER A 120 -1.54 -10.95 -1.37
CA SER A 120 -1.19 -12.36 -1.41
C SER A 120 0.30 -12.56 -1.13
N ASP A 121 0.69 -13.81 -0.86
CA ASP A 121 2.09 -14.16 -0.57
C ASP A 121 3.05 -13.75 -1.71
N SER A 122 2.62 -13.85 -2.98
CA SER A 122 3.41 -13.40 -4.13
C SER A 122 3.66 -11.89 -4.11
N GLN A 123 2.66 -11.11 -3.68
CA GLN A 123 2.76 -9.65 -3.59
C GLN A 123 3.62 -9.22 -2.40
N HIS A 124 3.52 -9.92 -1.26
CA HIS A 124 4.42 -9.74 -0.13
C HIS A 124 5.87 -10.01 -0.54
N GLN A 125 6.12 -11.13 -1.25
CA GLN A 125 7.45 -11.49 -1.70
C GLN A 125 8.00 -10.48 -2.72
N ALA A 126 7.20 -10.09 -3.73
CA ALA A 126 7.61 -9.08 -4.70
C ALA A 126 7.91 -7.72 -4.05
N THR A 127 7.17 -7.33 -3.00
CA THR A 127 7.48 -6.12 -2.21
C THR A 127 8.81 -6.25 -1.46
N LYS A 128 9.10 -7.44 -0.90
CA LYS A 128 10.38 -7.73 -0.25
C LYS A 128 11.55 -7.69 -1.24
N ASP A 129 11.34 -8.23 -2.44
CA ASP A 129 12.33 -8.24 -3.51
C ASP A 129 12.61 -6.81 -4.01
N ALA A 130 11.58 -5.95 -4.09
CA ALA A 130 11.74 -4.53 -4.37
C ALA A 130 12.60 -3.82 -3.31
N GLY A 131 12.34 -4.09 -2.02
CA GLY A 131 13.16 -3.56 -0.92
C GLY A 131 14.61 -4.01 -0.98
N THR A 132 14.83 -5.30 -1.24
CA THR A 132 16.18 -5.89 -1.35
C THR A 132 16.94 -5.30 -2.54
N THR A 133 16.27 -5.17 -3.69
CA THR A 133 16.83 -4.54 -4.90
C THR A 133 17.16 -3.07 -4.69
N ALA A 134 16.47 -2.37 -3.79
CA ALA A 134 16.78 -0.99 -3.40
C ALA A 134 17.94 -0.88 -2.37
N GLY A 135 18.62 -1.99 -2.06
CA GLY A 135 19.69 -2.04 -1.07
C GLY A 135 19.20 -1.80 0.36
N LEU A 136 17.97 -2.22 0.67
CA LEU A 136 17.40 -2.19 2.02
C LEU A 136 17.23 -3.62 2.54
N ASN A 137 17.62 -3.84 3.78
CA ASN A 137 17.26 -5.02 4.54
C ASN A 137 15.81 -4.87 5.05
N VAL A 138 14.93 -5.72 4.56
CA VAL A 138 13.51 -5.73 4.90
C VAL A 138 13.31 -6.41 6.25
N PHE A 139 13.31 -5.63 7.33
CA PHE A 139 13.14 -6.13 8.71
C PHE A 139 11.78 -6.80 8.91
N ARG A 140 10.73 -6.19 8.38
CA ARG A 140 9.37 -6.69 8.47
C ARG A 140 8.51 -6.03 7.40
N ILE A 141 7.54 -6.79 6.92
CA ILE A 141 6.38 -6.25 6.19
C ILE A 141 5.21 -6.24 7.16
N ILE A 142 4.53 -5.10 7.29
CA ILE A 142 3.34 -4.96 8.12
C ILE A 142 2.15 -4.54 7.27
N ASN A 143 0.95 -4.91 7.69
CA ASN A 143 -0.26 -4.47 7.01
C ASN A 143 -0.53 -2.99 7.31
N GLU A 144 -0.93 -2.23 6.30
CA GLU A 144 -1.32 -0.82 6.40
C GLU A 144 -2.31 -0.54 7.55
N PRO A 145 -3.43 -1.30 7.72
CA PRO A 145 -4.33 -1.08 8.85
C PRO A 145 -3.69 -1.37 10.22
N ASN A 146 -2.76 -2.32 10.31
CA ASN A 146 -2.03 -2.58 11.55
C ASN A 146 -1.09 -1.42 11.88
N ALA A 147 -0.37 -0.89 10.87
CA ALA A 147 0.47 0.28 11.04
C ALA A 147 -0.37 1.49 11.50
N ALA A 148 -1.52 1.72 10.87
CA ALA A 148 -2.41 2.79 11.29
C ALA A 148 -2.96 2.60 12.71
N ALA A 149 -3.24 1.37 13.14
CA ALA A 149 -3.65 1.08 14.52
C ALA A 149 -2.53 1.40 15.52
N ILE A 150 -1.26 1.10 15.19
CA ILE A 150 -0.10 1.52 15.99
C ILE A 150 -0.04 3.03 16.10
N ALA A 151 -0.20 3.73 14.96
CA ALA A 151 -0.19 5.19 14.93
C ALA A 151 -1.37 5.79 15.72
N TYR A 152 -2.54 5.16 15.70
CA TYR A 152 -3.68 5.57 16.52
C TYR A 152 -3.40 5.40 18.01
N HIS A 153 -2.86 4.24 18.40
CA HIS A 153 -2.59 3.91 19.80
C HIS A 153 -1.50 4.81 20.42
N LEU A 154 -0.44 5.10 19.67
CA LEU A 154 0.73 5.86 20.13
C LEU A 154 0.68 7.35 19.74
N GLY A 155 -0.24 7.71 18.84
CA GLY A 155 -0.26 8.98 18.15
C GLY A 155 -0.53 10.17 19.06
N ARG A 156 0.38 11.15 19.00
CA ARG A 156 0.19 12.52 19.49
C ARG A 156 -0.78 13.30 18.57
N LYS A 157 -1.54 14.22 19.17
CA LYS A 157 -2.54 15.08 18.50
C LYS A 157 -1.97 15.86 17.31
N ILE A 158 -2.80 15.99 16.27
CA ILE A 158 -2.62 16.75 15.02
C ILE A 158 -1.97 18.13 15.24
N ARG A 159 -0.97 18.50 14.41
CA ARG A 159 -0.68 19.91 14.13
C ARG A 159 -1.62 20.39 13.01
N PRO A 160 -2.32 21.51 13.14
CA PRO A 160 -3.26 21.96 12.11
C PRO A 160 -2.49 22.25 10.81
N LYS A 161 -2.84 21.57 9.73
CA LYS A 161 -2.33 21.85 8.37
C LYS A 161 -3.48 22.26 7.45
N ARG A 162 -3.10 23.05 6.44
CA ARG A 162 -3.93 23.95 5.64
C ARG A 162 -5.11 23.25 4.97
N ASN A 163 -6.29 23.84 5.12
CA ASN A 163 -7.52 23.44 4.43
C ASN A 163 -7.32 23.61 2.91
N MET A 164 -7.47 22.53 2.15
CA MET A 164 -7.57 22.58 0.69
C MET A 164 -9.06 22.46 0.34
N LEU A 165 -9.62 23.54 -0.20
CA LEU A 165 -11.00 23.57 -0.68
C LEU A 165 -11.00 23.16 -2.15
N ILE A 166 -11.45 21.93 -2.44
CA ILE A 166 -11.72 21.48 -3.81
C ILE A 166 -13.24 21.46 -3.97
N LEU A 167 -13.76 22.35 -4.83
CA LEU A 167 -15.17 22.38 -5.22
C LEU A 167 -15.32 21.64 -6.56
N ILE A 168 -15.66 20.35 -6.49
CA ILE A 168 -16.25 19.61 -7.61
C ILE A 168 -17.75 19.56 -7.31
N GLY A 169 -18.63 19.67 -8.32
CA GLY A 169 -20.06 19.48 -8.11
C GLY A 169 -20.31 18.13 -7.44
N SER A 170 -20.60 18.15 -6.14
CA SER A 170 -20.57 16.97 -5.27
C SER A 170 -21.52 15.88 -5.75
N ASP A 171 -22.67 16.29 -6.26
CA ASP A 171 -23.79 15.39 -6.48
C ASP A 171 -23.55 14.45 -7.67
N GLN A 172 -22.98 14.96 -8.76
CA GLN A 172 -22.65 14.14 -9.92
C GLN A 172 -21.48 13.19 -9.63
N PHE A 173 -20.46 13.63 -8.89
CA PHE A 173 -19.37 12.75 -8.48
C PHE A 173 -19.86 11.64 -7.55
N GLU A 174 -20.73 11.98 -6.60
CA GLU A 174 -21.34 10.99 -5.71
C GLU A 174 -22.23 9.99 -6.45
N GLU A 175 -23.00 10.45 -7.43
CA GLU A 175 -23.86 9.59 -8.25
C GLU A 175 -23.02 8.60 -9.09
N LEU A 176 -22.01 9.10 -9.80
CA LEU A 176 -21.15 8.31 -10.68
C LEU A 176 -20.34 7.23 -9.96
N ASN A 177 -20.05 7.42 -8.66
CA ASN A 177 -19.24 6.49 -7.85
C ASN A 177 -20.06 5.80 -6.74
N SER A 178 -21.39 5.93 -6.79
CA SER A 178 -22.26 5.48 -5.70
C SER A 178 -22.12 3.98 -5.43
N ASP A 179 -22.08 3.18 -6.48
CA ASP A 179 -21.84 1.73 -6.44
C ASP A 179 -20.52 1.39 -5.73
N LEU A 180 -19.41 2.02 -6.13
CA LEU A 180 -18.10 1.83 -5.51
C LEU A 180 -18.10 2.23 -4.03
N PHE A 181 -18.82 3.30 -3.67
CA PHE A 181 -18.93 3.72 -2.27
C PHE A 181 -19.71 2.71 -1.43
N TYR A 182 -20.78 2.11 -1.95
CA TYR A 182 -21.52 1.09 -1.21
C TYR A 182 -20.72 -0.21 -1.06
N VAL A 183 -19.93 -0.60 -2.06
CA VAL A 183 -19.01 -1.75 -1.95
C VAL A 183 -18.04 -1.59 -0.78
N THR A 184 -17.64 -0.36 -0.42
CA THR A 184 -16.78 -0.16 0.77
C THR A 184 -17.46 -0.60 2.07
N LEU A 185 -18.79 -0.46 2.19
CA LEU A 185 -19.54 -0.89 3.38
C LEU A 185 -19.67 -2.41 3.46
N ASP A 186 -19.76 -3.11 2.34
CA ASP A 186 -19.79 -4.58 2.30
C ASP A 186 -18.52 -5.18 2.94
N HIS A 187 -17.37 -4.55 2.70
CA HIS A 187 -16.10 -4.95 3.32
C HIS A 187 -16.08 -4.68 4.83
N VAL A 188 -16.69 -3.59 5.29
CA VAL A 188 -16.83 -3.30 6.73
C VAL A 188 -17.74 -4.33 7.40
N ASP A 189 -18.89 -4.65 6.78
CA ASP A 189 -19.81 -5.65 7.30
C ASP A 189 -19.17 -7.03 7.35
N LYS A 190 -18.48 -7.44 6.28
CA LYS A 190 -17.73 -8.69 6.25
C LYS A 190 -16.68 -8.77 7.36
N ALA A 191 -15.92 -7.69 7.59
CA ALA A 191 -14.94 -7.64 8.68
C ALA A 191 -15.59 -7.80 10.07
N LEU A 192 -16.78 -7.23 10.28
CA LEU A 192 -17.55 -7.41 11.52
C LEU A 192 -18.05 -8.84 11.69
N GLN A 193 -18.56 -9.45 10.61
CA GLN A 193 -19.02 -10.84 10.60
C GLN A 193 -17.87 -11.80 10.91
N ASP A 194 -16.72 -11.63 10.25
CA ASP A 194 -15.52 -12.42 10.45
C ASP A 194 -14.99 -12.30 11.89
N ALA A 195 -15.01 -11.08 12.44
CA ALA A 195 -14.66 -10.82 13.84
C ALA A 195 -15.71 -11.30 14.84
N LYS A 196 -16.92 -11.66 14.38
CA LYS A 196 -18.10 -11.98 15.20
C LYS A 196 -18.44 -10.86 16.18
N LEU A 197 -18.29 -9.61 15.72
CA LEU A 197 -18.55 -8.42 16.53
C LEU A 197 -19.76 -7.68 16.00
N ASP A 198 -20.66 -7.31 16.90
CA ASP A 198 -21.72 -6.36 16.58
C ASP A 198 -21.14 -4.94 16.44
N LYS A 199 -21.66 -4.17 15.48
CA LYS A 199 -21.19 -2.81 15.21
C LYS A 199 -21.29 -1.85 16.42
N SER A 200 -22.19 -2.11 17.37
CA SER A 200 -22.28 -1.35 18.62
C SER A 200 -21.03 -1.51 19.50
N LYS A 201 -20.31 -2.64 19.38
CA LYS A 201 -19.09 -2.93 20.14
C LYS A 201 -17.85 -2.23 19.60
N ILE A 202 -17.90 -1.69 18.38
CA ILE A 202 -16.79 -0.91 17.83
C ILE A 202 -16.63 0.37 18.62
N ARG A 203 -15.49 0.60 19.25
CA ARG A 203 -15.29 1.78 20.09
C ARG A 203 -14.99 3.03 19.28
N ASP A 204 -14.00 2.91 18.40
CA ASP A 204 -13.42 4.00 17.62
C ASP A 204 -13.39 3.60 16.14
N ILE A 205 -13.67 4.56 15.25
CA ILE A 205 -13.56 4.40 13.79
C ILE A 205 -12.46 5.35 13.32
N VAL A 206 -11.32 4.81 12.91
CA VAL A 206 -10.15 5.61 12.51
C VAL A 206 -10.10 5.69 11.00
N LEU A 207 -10.00 6.91 10.46
CA LEU A 207 -9.87 7.16 9.03
C LEU A 207 -8.39 7.23 8.63
N VAL A 208 -8.03 6.51 7.58
CA VAL A 208 -6.66 6.37 7.07
C VAL A 208 -6.73 6.42 5.55
N ASP A 209 -5.74 7.04 4.92
CA ASP A 209 -5.67 7.32 3.48
C ASP A 209 -6.56 8.48 3.00
N SER A 210 -6.08 9.13 1.94
CA SER A 210 -6.62 10.30 1.25
C SER A 210 -8.04 10.11 0.71
N SER A 211 -8.40 8.89 0.31
CA SER A 211 -9.74 8.53 -0.16
C SER A 211 -10.81 8.69 0.93
N THR A 212 -10.44 8.60 2.21
CA THR A 212 -11.37 8.82 3.34
C THR A 212 -11.75 10.28 3.55
N TRP A 213 -11.15 11.22 2.83
CA TRP A 213 -11.56 12.63 2.86
C TRP A 213 -12.90 12.88 2.14
N ILE A 214 -13.34 11.95 1.29
CA ILE A 214 -14.60 12.05 0.55
C ILE A 214 -15.77 12.16 1.56
N PRO A 215 -16.54 13.27 1.56
CA PRO A 215 -17.62 13.48 2.53
C PRO A 215 -18.69 12.38 2.50
N LYS A 216 -19.00 11.86 1.31
CA LYS A 216 -19.95 10.76 1.13
C LYS A 216 -19.53 9.48 1.85
N ILE A 217 -18.27 9.08 1.73
CA ILE A 217 -17.72 7.91 2.44
C ILE A 217 -17.82 8.09 3.95
N GLN A 218 -17.45 9.28 4.45
CA GLN A 218 -17.57 9.58 5.88
C GLN A 218 -19.03 9.49 6.34
N LYS A 219 -19.96 10.08 5.59
CA LYS A 219 -21.40 10.03 5.91
C LYS A 219 -21.92 8.59 5.92
N LEU A 220 -21.61 7.80 4.89
CA LEU A 220 -21.99 6.39 4.79
C LEU A 220 -21.49 5.58 5.99
N LEU A 221 -20.22 5.77 6.39
CA LEU A 221 -19.67 5.12 7.58
C LEU A 221 -20.36 5.57 8.86
N GLN A 222 -20.63 6.87 9.02
CA GLN A 222 -21.36 7.37 10.19
C GLN A 222 -22.76 6.76 10.28
N ASP A 223 -23.49 6.76 9.18
CA ASP A 223 -24.85 6.19 9.11
C ASP A 223 -24.82 4.69 9.41
N PHE A 224 -23.86 3.95 8.84
CA PHE A 224 -23.65 2.52 9.10
C PHE A 224 -23.45 2.25 10.61
N PHE A 225 -22.66 3.08 11.29
CA PHE A 225 -22.40 3.01 12.73
C PHE A 225 -23.35 3.88 13.58
N ASN A 226 -24.59 4.11 13.13
CA ASN A 226 -25.64 4.78 13.89
C ASN A 226 -25.28 6.19 14.38
N GLY A 227 -24.63 6.98 13.53
CA GLY A 227 -24.20 8.35 13.81
C GLY A 227 -22.93 8.46 14.65
N LYS A 228 -22.20 7.36 14.88
CA LYS A 228 -20.93 7.38 15.64
C LYS A 228 -19.95 8.39 15.04
N LYS A 229 -19.29 9.17 15.91
CA LYS A 229 -18.29 10.15 15.50
C LYS A 229 -17.04 9.45 14.96
N LEU A 230 -16.62 9.83 13.75
CA LEU A 230 -15.38 9.35 13.15
C LEU A 230 -14.17 9.99 13.84
N ASN A 231 -13.16 9.17 14.10
CA ASN A 231 -11.93 9.60 14.73
C ASN A 231 -10.98 10.17 13.67
N LYS A 232 -10.60 11.44 13.88
CA LYS A 232 -9.67 12.18 13.02
C LYS A 232 -8.44 12.65 13.81
N SER A 233 -8.11 12.02 14.94
CA SER A 233 -7.05 12.48 15.84
C SER A 233 -5.63 12.28 15.30
N ILE A 234 -5.48 11.43 14.29
CA ILE A 234 -4.23 11.19 13.58
C ILE A 234 -4.33 11.72 12.14
N ASN A 235 -3.19 12.06 11.55
CA ASN A 235 -3.13 12.43 10.15
C ASN A 235 -3.31 11.18 9.27
N SER A 236 -4.38 11.13 8.48
CA SER A 236 -4.74 9.98 7.62
C SER A 236 -3.64 9.61 6.63
N ASP A 237 -2.88 10.59 6.16
CA ASP A 237 -1.93 10.42 5.05
C ASP A 237 -0.56 9.96 5.56
N GLU A 238 -0.26 10.21 6.84
CA GLU A 238 1.02 9.89 7.48
C GLU A 238 0.90 8.73 8.48
N ALA A 239 -0.31 8.35 8.89
CA ALA A 239 -0.57 7.35 9.93
C ALA A 239 0.13 6.01 9.64
N VAL A 240 0.03 5.51 8.42
CA VAL A 240 0.64 4.24 8.01
C VAL A 240 2.17 4.30 8.14
N ALA A 241 2.79 5.35 7.60
CA ALA A 241 4.24 5.54 7.66
C ALA A 241 4.73 5.73 9.12
N TYR A 242 3.96 6.45 9.93
CA TYR A 242 4.25 6.63 11.36
C TYR A 242 4.24 5.29 12.09
N GLY A 243 3.19 4.49 11.93
CA GLY A 243 3.10 3.17 12.55
C GLY A 243 4.23 2.22 12.15
N ALA A 244 4.60 2.23 10.86
CA ALA A 244 5.74 1.47 10.36
C ALA A 244 7.06 1.92 10.97
N THR A 245 7.24 3.22 11.18
CA THR A 245 8.42 3.78 11.83
C THR A 245 8.51 3.34 13.29
N VAL A 246 7.39 3.34 14.02
CA VAL A 246 7.36 2.85 15.40
C VAL A 246 7.69 1.35 15.45
N GLN A 247 7.14 0.56 14.54
CA GLN A 247 7.50 -0.86 14.43
C GLN A 247 8.99 -1.06 14.12
N ALA A 248 9.58 -0.21 13.26
CA ALA A 248 11.00 -0.26 12.95
C ALA A 248 11.86 0.07 14.17
N ALA A 249 11.46 1.04 14.99
CA ALA A 249 12.12 1.38 16.26
C ALA A 249 12.11 0.20 17.23
N MET A 250 10.95 -0.46 17.40
CA MET A 250 10.82 -1.68 18.23
C MET A 250 11.79 -2.78 17.78
N LEU A 251 11.81 -3.08 16.48
CA LEU A 251 12.66 -4.12 15.92
C LEU A 251 14.15 -3.77 15.98
N SER A 252 14.47 -2.47 16.03
CA SER A 252 15.84 -1.98 16.22
C SER A 252 16.28 -1.99 17.69
N GLY A 253 15.43 -2.42 18.61
CA GLY A 253 15.73 -2.52 20.04
C GLY A 253 15.53 -1.22 20.83
N ASP A 254 14.73 -0.28 20.33
CA ASP A 254 14.34 0.92 21.08
C ASP A 254 13.65 0.53 22.39
N LYS A 255 14.11 1.14 23.49
CA LYS A 255 13.65 0.88 24.86
C LYS A 255 12.89 2.04 25.49
N SER A 256 12.27 2.88 24.69
CA SER A 256 11.41 3.95 25.21
C SER A 256 10.11 3.37 25.76
N GLU A 257 9.63 3.92 26.89
CA GLU A 257 8.39 3.48 27.56
C GLU A 257 7.18 3.48 26.62
N ASN A 258 7.14 4.39 25.64
CA ASN A 258 6.06 4.49 24.65
C ASN A 258 6.04 3.33 23.63
N VAL A 259 7.09 2.52 23.59
CA VAL A 259 7.37 1.53 22.54
C VAL A 259 7.42 0.10 23.13
N HIS A 260 7.54 -0.02 24.45
CA HIS A 260 7.81 -1.29 25.12
C HIS A 260 6.63 -2.26 25.21
N ASP A 261 5.40 -1.76 25.31
CA ASP A 261 4.22 -2.60 25.59
C ASP A 261 3.37 -2.91 24.34
N LEU A 262 3.88 -2.62 23.14
CA LEU A 262 3.13 -2.91 21.92
C LEU A 262 3.34 -4.36 21.45
N LEU A 263 2.31 -5.19 21.62
CA LEU A 263 2.21 -6.49 20.96
C LEU A 263 1.27 -6.39 19.75
N LEU A 264 1.81 -6.63 18.56
CA LEU A 264 1.03 -6.74 17.33
C LEU A 264 0.87 -8.22 16.94
N LEU A 265 -0.38 -8.71 16.93
CA LEU A 265 -0.73 -10.00 16.36
C LEU A 265 -1.23 -9.81 14.93
N GLY A 266 -0.63 -10.49 13.97
CA GLY A 266 -1.08 -10.51 12.58
C GLY A 266 -2.11 -11.61 12.34
N PHE A 267 -2.77 -11.57 11.19
CA PHE A 267 -3.71 -12.60 10.74
C PHE A 267 -3.50 -12.94 9.26
N THR A 268 -3.83 -14.17 8.85
CA THR A 268 -3.81 -14.59 7.44
C THR A 268 -4.98 -13.97 6.67
N PRO A 269 -4.76 -13.27 5.53
CA PRO A 269 -5.87 -12.69 4.77
C PRO A 269 -6.65 -13.72 3.95
N PHE A 270 -6.01 -14.83 3.58
CA PHE A 270 -6.60 -15.90 2.80
C PHE A 270 -6.41 -17.25 3.49
N SER A 271 -7.26 -18.21 3.11
CA SER A 271 -7.09 -19.59 3.56
C SER A 271 -6.01 -20.25 2.70
N LEU A 272 -5.01 -20.86 3.33
CA LEU A 272 -3.93 -21.59 2.70
C LEU A 272 -4.25 -23.08 2.70
N GLY A 273 -3.96 -23.76 1.61
CA GLY A 273 -4.29 -25.17 1.44
C GLY A 273 -3.54 -25.80 0.28
N ILE A 274 -3.71 -27.10 0.15
CA ILE A 274 -3.12 -27.90 -0.93
C ILE A 274 -4.22 -28.41 -1.86
N GLU A 275 -3.87 -28.56 -3.14
CA GLU A 275 -4.71 -29.28 -4.08
C GLU A 275 -4.65 -30.78 -3.79
N THR A 276 -5.80 -31.41 -3.73
CA THR A 276 -5.97 -32.85 -3.52
C THR A 276 -6.53 -33.51 -4.77
N ALA A 277 -6.43 -34.84 -4.86
CA ALA A 277 -6.92 -35.61 -6.00
C ALA A 277 -8.38 -35.22 -6.33
N GLY A 278 -8.62 -34.89 -7.61
CA GLY A 278 -9.92 -34.39 -8.08
C GLY A 278 -10.03 -32.86 -8.16
N GLY A 279 -8.93 -32.12 -7.99
CA GLY A 279 -8.89 -30.66 -8.14
C GLY A 279 -9.51 -29.91 -6.95
N ALA A 280 -9.80 -30.60 -5.85
CA ALA A 280 -10.36 -30.01 -4.64
C ALA A 280 -9.25 -29.43 -3.76
N MET A 281 -9.45 -28.21 -3.25
CA MET A 281 -8.54 -27.61 -2.28
C MET A 281 -8.88 -28.08 -0.86
N THR A 282 -7.90 -28.68 -0.18
CA THR A 282 -7.97 -28.94 1.27
C THR A 282 -7.35 -27.77 2.00
N VAL A 283 -8.16 -27.04 2.77
CA VAL A 283 -7.70 -25.90 3.59
C VAL A 283 -6.91 -26.43 4.77
N LEU A 284 -5.66 -25.99 4.86
CA LEU A 284 -4.78 -26.19 6.00
C LEU A 284 -4.98 -25.03 6.97
N ILE A 285 -4.47 -23.84 6.64
CA ILE A 285 -4.60 -22.66 7.50
C ILE A 285 -5.81 -21.86 7.02
N LYS A 286 -6.81 -21.66 7.88
CA LYS A 286 -7.96 -20.82 7.53
C LYS A 286 -7.56 -19.34 7.46
N HIS A 287 -8.25 -18.56 6.64
CA HIS A 287 -8.20 -17.09 6.72
C HIS A 287 -8.56 -16.64 8.15
N ASN A 288 -8.07 -15.47 8.55
CA ASN A 288 -8.16 -14.90 9.89
C ASN A 288 -7.48 -15.73 11.00
N THR A 289 -6.54 -16.62 10.66
CA THR A 289 -5.70 -17.33 11.65
C THR A 289 -4.57 -16.41 12.12
N ILE A 290 -4.33 -16.34 13.43
CA ILE A 290 -3.24 -15.54 14.02
C ILE A 290 -1.88 -16.05 13.50
N VAL A 291 -0.98 -15.13 13.13
CA VAL A 291 0.41 -15.45 12.73
C VAL A 291 1.42 -14.93 13.75
N PRO A 292 2.55 -15.65 13.98
CA PRO A 292 2.98 -16.88 13.32
C PRO A 292 2.16 -18.12 13.76
N THR A 293 1.92 -19.03 12.81
CA THR A 293 1.21 -20.30 13.04
C THR A 293 1.87 -21.43 12.27
N THR A 294 1.66 -22.67 12.71
CA THR A 294 2.13 -23.88 12.02
C THR A 294 1.06 -24.93 12.16
N GLN A 295 0.77 -25.65 11.08
CA GLN A 295 -0.07 -26.85 11.12
C GLN A 295 0.82 -28.08 10.97
N ILE A 296 0.59 -29.06 11.83
CA ILE A 296 1.22 -30.38 11.83
C ILE A 296 0.40 -31.29 10.92
#